data_AF-A0A3C0IPD9-F1
#
_entry.id   AF-A0A3C0IPD9-F1
#
_cell.length_a   1.000
_cell.length_b   1.000
_cell.length_c   1.000
_cell.angle_alpha   90.00
_cell.angle_beta   90.00
_cell.angle_gamma   90.00
#
_symmetry.space_group_name_H-M   'P 1'
#
loop_
_entity.id
_entity.type
_entity.pdbx_description
1 polymer ?
#
loop_
_entity_poly.entity_id
_entity_poly.type
_entity_poly.pdbx_seq_one_letter_code
_entity_poly.pdbx_strand_id
1 'polypeptide(L)'
;MKRIAESELIINNRGAIYHLDVRPEEIATTIITVGDPQRVKEVSKHFDRIEHQCEHREFITHTGYIGKKRVSCVATGIGPDNIDIVLNELDALVNIDFETRTIKQQLTQLNIIRIGTSGSLQADIPVEGFVASTHGLGLDNLLNFYRLQQSDEENAILQH
;
A
#
# COMPACT_ATOMS: atom_id res chain seq x y z
N MET A 1 -19.25 -18.63 1.95
CA MET A 1 -18.06 -18.05 1.30
C MET A 1 -17.02 -19.14 1.11
N LYS A 2 -16.29 -19.14 0.01
CA LYS A 2 -15.24 -20.14 -0.24
C LYS A 2 -14.03 -19.80 0.63
N ARG A 3 -13.51 -20.78 1.37
CA ARG A 3 -12.25 -20.67 2.14
C ARG A 3 -11.07 -20.55 1.18
N ILE A 4 -10.14 -19.65 1.46
CA ILE A 4 -8.90 -19.42 0.70
C ILE A 4 -7.85 -20.47 1.12
N ALA A 5 -7.23 -21.12 0.14
CA ALA A 5 -6.27 -22.19 0.40
C ALA A 5 -4.96 -21.65 0.99
N GLU A 6 -4.26 -22.47 1.76
CA GLU A 6 -2.96 -22.18 2.39
C GLU A 6 -1.91 -21.75 1.37
N SER A 7 -1.94 -22.35 0.18
CA SER A 7 -1.06 -22.01 -0.95
C SER A 7 -1.36 -20.65 -1.59
N GLU A 8 -2.56 -20.09 -1.37
CA GLU A 8 -3.01 -18.83 -1.99
C GLU A 8 -2.84 -17.63 -1.04
N LEU A 9 -2.86 -17.86 0.27
CA LEU A 9 -2.63 -16.83 1.30
C LEU A 9 -1.68 -17.38 2.37
N ILE A 10 -0.40 -17.05 2.23
CA ILE A 10 0.62 -17.50 3.15
C ILE A 10 0.56 -16.64 4.43
N ILE A 11 0.31 -17.30 5.56
CA ILE A 11 0.30 -16.69 6.89
C ILE A 11 1.38 -17.39 7.69
N ASN A 12 2.27 -16.61 8.32
CA ASN A 12 3.37 -17.18 9.08
C ASN A 12 2.94 -17.60 10.49
N ASN A 13 3.87 -18.18 11.26
CA ASN A 13 3.61 -18.69 12.61
C ASN A 13 3.16 -17.62 13.62
N ARG A 14 3.34 -16.33 13.32
CA ARG A 14 2.85 -15.21 14.14
C ARG A 14 1.38 -14.89 13.86
N GLY A 15 0.79 -15.45 12.81
CA GLY A 15 -0.48 -14.99 12.26
C GLY A 15 -0.34 -13.74 11.39
N ALA A 16 0.89 -13.43 10.94
CA ALA A 16 1.16 -12.28 10.08
C ALA A 16 1.19 -12.69 8.60
N ILE A 17 0.85 -11.74 7.74
CA ILE A 17 0.92 -11.93 6.29
C ILE A 17 2.38 -11.99 5.81
N TYR A 18 2.64 -12.71 4.72
CA TYR A 18 3.97 -13.21 4.41
C TYR A 18 5.04 -12.15 4.12
N HIS A 19 4.80 -11.22 3.18
CA HIS A 19 5.85 -10.28 2.77
C HIS A 19 5.98 -9.10 3.72
N LEU A 20 4.86 -8.49 4.12
CA LEU A 20 4.87 -7.35 5.04
C LEU A 20 5.24 -7.76 6.46
N ASP A 21 5.02 -9.03 6.82
CA ASP A 21 5.15 -9.54 8.19
C ASP A 21 4.39 -8.62 9.17
N VAL A 22 3.10 -8.42 8.90
CA VAL A 22 2.16 -7.61 9.68
C VAL A 22 0.91 -8.44 9.98
N ARG A 23 0.33 -8.27 11.18
CA ARG A 23 -0.97 -8.87 11.57
C ARG A 23 -2.14 -7.90 11.34
N PRO A 24 -3.38 -8.40 11.18
CA PRO A 24 -4.56 -7.55 10.95
C PRO A 24 -4.72 -6.38 11.94
N GLU A 25 -4.39 -6.57 13.22
CA GLU A 25 -4.47 -5.56 14.27
C GLU A 25 -3.33 -4.54 14.26
N GLU A 26 -2.22 -4.83 13.57
CA GLU A 26 -0.99 -4.04 13.54
C GLU A 26 -1.00 -2.94 12.46
N ILE A 27 -2.04 -2.91 11.61
CA ILE A 27 -2.19 -1.92 10.52
C ILE A 27 -3.35 -0.93 10.79
N ALA A 28 -3.19 0.31 10.35
CA ALA A 28 -4.23 1.32 10.36
C ALA A 28 -4.96 1.39 9.01
N THR A 29 -6.16 1.99 8.99
CA THR A 29 -6.92 2.23 7.75
C THR A 29 -6.43 3.43 6.94
N THR A 30 -5.61 4.30 7.54
CA THR A 30 -4.89 5.36 6.83
C THR A 30 -3.43 4.97 6.71
N ILE A 31 -2.96 4.83 5.47
CA ILE A 31 -1.66 4.28 5.15
C ILE A 31 -0.89 5.26 4.27
N ILE A 32 0.31 5.62 4.72
CA ILE A 32 1.30 6.35 3.94
C ILE A 32 2.26 5.31 3.35
N THR A 33 2.37 5.23 2.04
CA THR A 33 3.36 4.38 1.39
C THR A 33 4.58 5.19 0.97
N VAL A 34 5.77 4.64 1.16
CA VAL A 34 7.04 5.23 0.71
C VAL A 34 7.83 4.19 -0.07
N GLY A 35 8.68 4.62 -1.01
CA GLY A 35 9.51 3.67 -1.75
C GLY A 35 10.68 3.15 -0.92
N ASP A 36 11.49 4.08 -0.41
CA ASP A 36 12.70 3.78 0.36
C ASP A 36 12.35 3.30 1.79
N PRO A 37 12.83 2.12 2.24
CA PRO A 37 12.62 1.62 3.59
C PRO A 37 13.05 2.60 4.69
N GLN A 38 14.16 3.33 4.49
CA GLN A 38 14.66 4.27 5.48
C GLN A 38 13.72 5.47 5.67
N ARG A 39 12.90 5.79 4.66
CA ARG A 39 11.93 6.89 4.72
C ARG A 39 10.79 6.62 5.69
N VAL A 40 10.52 5.35 6.04
CA VAL A 40 9.51 5.03 7.06
C VAL A 40 9.86 5.66 8.40
N LYS A 41 11.14 5.62 8.79
CA LYS A 41 11.61 6.29 10.00
C LYS A 41 11.49 7.80 9.92
N GLU A 42 11.81 8.38 8.76
CA GLU A 42 11.71 9.83 8.55
C GLU A 42 10.27 10.34 8.58
N VAL A 43 9.29 9.54 8.15
CA VAL A 43 7.86 9.88 8.28
C VAL A 43 7.40 9.66 9.73
N SER A 44 7.67 8.48 10.29
CA SER A 44 7.15 8.07 11.60
C SER A 44 7.77 8.84 12.78
N LYS A 45 8.90 9.55 12.61
CA LYS A 45 9.42 10.49 13.63
C LYS A 45 8.43 11.62 13.95
N HIS A 46 7.46 11.87 13.07
CA HIS A 46 6.39 12.85 13.27
C HIS A 46 5.13 12.26 13.90
N PHE A 47 5.13 10.96 14.24
CA PHE A 47 4.02 10.36 14.99
C PHE A 47 4.15 10.73 16.47
N ASP A 48 3.02 11.00 17.12
CA ASP A 48 2.99 11.30 18.56
C ASP A 48 3.41 10.07 19.38
N ARG A 49 3.08 8.88 18.88
CA ARG A 49 3.52 7.59 19.43
C ARG A 49 3.50 6.51 18.36
N ILE A 50 4.37 5.51 18.52
CA ILE A 50 4.42 4.31 17.69
C ILE A 50 3.88 3.13 18.52
N GLU A 51 2.96 2.36 17.95
CA GLU A 51 2.39 1.12 18.53
C GLU A 51 3.13 -0.12 18.02
N HIS A 52 3.40 -0.18 16.72
CA HIS A 52 3.99 -1.34 16.06
C HIS A 52 5.12 -0.92 15.12
N GLN A 53 6.19 -1.71 15.11
CA GLN A 53 7.29 -1.64 14.15
C GLN A 53 7.55 -3.05 13.65
N CYS A 54 7.41 -3.24 12.35
CA CYS A 54 7.63 -4.51 11.66
C CYS A 54 8.68 -4.29 10.57
N GLU A 55 9.58 -5.25 10.40
CA GLU A 55 10.63 -5.21 9.39
C GLU A 55 10.79 -6.60 8.79
N HIS A 56 10.54 -6.71 7.49
CA HIS A 56 10.81 -7.90 6.72
C HIS A 56 11.43 -7.53 5.38
N ARG A 57 12.76 -7.70 5.27
CA ARG A 57 13.54 -7.32 4.08
C ARG A 57 13.34 -5.83 3.77
N GLU A 58 12.90 -5.47 2.56
CA GLU A 58 12.59 -4.09 2.16
C GLU A 58 11.22 -3.58 2.66
N PHE A 59 10.38 -4.44 3.25
CA PHE A 59 9.05 -4.06 3.75
C PHE A 59 9.14 -3.67 5.24
N ILE A 60 9.25 -2.37 5.49
CA ILE A 60 9.22 -1.78 6.84
C ILE A 60 7.85 -1.15 7.07
N THR A 61 7.21 -1.48 8.20
CA THR A 61 5.91 -0.91 8.59
C THR A 61 5.99 -0.32 9.98
N HIS A 62 5.68 0.97 10.13
CA HIS A 62 5.47 1.62 11.42
C HIS A 62 4.00 2.04 11.56
N THR A 63 3.32 1.60 12.61
CA THR A 63 1.94 2.03 12.92
C THR A 63 1.92 2.81 14.21
N GLY A 64 1.22 3.94 14.22
CA GLY A 64 1.15 4.84 15.37
C GLY A 64 0.01 5.84 15.27
N TYR A 65 0.15 6.98 15.94
CA TYR A 65 -0.87 8.05 15.92
C TYR A 65 -0.29 9.41 15.56
N ILE A 66 -1.12 10.19 14.88
CA ILE A 66 -0.99 11.64 14.75
C ILE A 66 -2.31 12.24 15.27
N GLY A 67 -2.24 12.95 16.39
CA GLY A 67 -3.38 13.34 17.20
C GLY A 67 -4.22 12.12 17.60
N LYS A 68 -5.49 12.11 17.16
CA LYS A 68 -6.43 11.00 17.40
C LYS A 68 -6.45 9.98 16.26
N LYS A 69 -5.74 10.24 15.15
CA LYS A 69 -5.80 9.41 13.95
C LYS A 69 -4.72 8.34 14.00
N ARG A 70 -5.12 7.07 13.89
CA ARG A 70 -4.19 5.94 13.72
C ARG A 70 -3.68 5.94 12.28
N VAL A 71 -2.37 5.88 12.09
CA VAL A 71 -1.72 5.95 10.77
C VAL A 71 -0.62 4.89 10.70
N SER A 72 -0.50 4.24 9.55
CA SER A 72 0.62 3.36 9.23
C SER A 72 1.49 3.97 8.14
N CYS A 73 2.80 3.84 8.26
CA CYS A 73 3.75 4.13 7.19
C CYS A 73 4.41 2.83 6.75
N VAL A 74 4.32 2.51 5.46
CA VAL A 74 4.76 1.23 4.88
C VAL A 74 5.73 1.48 3.74
N ALA A 75 6.90 0.85 3.79
CA ALA A 75 7.83 0.81 2.67
C ALA A 75 7.35 -0.20 1.63
N THR A 76 7.27 0.25 0.37
CA THR A 76 6.84 -0.57 -0.76
C THR A 76 7.99 -1.00 -1.64
N GLY A 77 9.23 -0.60 -1.37
CA GLY A 77 10.32 -0.78 -2.33
C GLY A 77 10.11 0.00 -3.64
N ILE A 78 10.78 -0.47 -4.70
CA ILE A 78 10.83 0.15 -6.01
C ILE A 78 10.15 -0.77 -7.02
N GLY A 79 9.26 -0.22 -7.83
CA GLY A 79 8.61 -0.93 -8.91
C GLY A 79 7.12 -1.23 -8.65
N PRO A 80 6.32 -1.34 -9.72
CA PRO A 80 4.89 -1.65 -9.61
C PRO A 80 4.66 -3.05 -9.03
N ASP A 81 5.55 -4.01 -9.28
CA ASP A 81 5.55 -5.36 -8.73
C ASP A 81 5.65 -5.39 -7.20
N ASN A 82 6.57 -4.63 -6.59
CA ASN A 82 6.60 -4.55 -5.13
C ASN A 82 5.36 -3.84 -4.58
N ILE A 83 4.84 -2.82 -5.29
CA ILE A 83 3.58 -2.15 -4.90
C ILE A 83 2.42 -3.15 -4.95
N ASP A 84 2.38 -4.03 -5.94
CA ASP A 84 1.35 -5.07 -6.09
C ASP A 84 1.29 -6.00 -4.88
N ILE A 85 2.46 -6.47 -4.44
CA ILE A 85 2.60 -7.27 -3.22
C ILE A 85 2.01 -6.52 -2.03
N VAL A 86 2.45 -5.27 -1.80
CA VAL A 86 1.99 -4.49 -0.65
C VAL A 86 0.48 -4.24 -0.70
N LEU A 87 -0.07 -3.86 -1.85
CA LEU A 87 -1.49 -3.55 -1.96
C LEU A 87 -2.38 -4.79 -1.76
N ASN A 88 -2.01 -5.94 -2.33
CA ASN A 88 -2.74 -7.20 -2.11
C ASN A 88 -2.68 -7.63 -0.65
N GLU A 89 -1.51 -7.52 -0.01
CA GLU A 89 -1.38 -7.90 1.40
C GLU A 89 -2.09 -6.93 2.34
N LEU A 90 -2.10 -5.63 2.05
CA LEU A 90 -2.87 -4.64 2.79
C LEU A 90 -4.38 -4.89 2.69
N ASP A 91 -4.90 -5.24 1.51
CA ASP A 91 -6.30 -5.62 1.34
C ASP A 91 -6.61 -6.88 2.17
N ALA A 92 -5.79 -7.92 2.04
CA ALA A 92 -5.96 -9.17 2.79
C ALA A 92 -6.00 -8.93 4.30
N LEU A 93 -5.11 -8.09 4.85
CA LEU A 93 -5.04 -7.76 6.27
C LEU A 93 -6.37 -7.21 6.82
N VAL A 94 -7.08 -6.38 6.05
CA VAL A 94 -8.31 -5.76 6.52
C VAL A 94 -9.57 -6.48 6.07
N ASN A 95 -9.52 -7.24 4.98
CA ASN A 95 -10.70 -7.83 4.33
C ASN A 95 -10.78 -9.36 4.37
N ILE A 96 -9.72 -10.05 4.80
CA ILE A 96 -9.76 -11.50 5.04
C ILE A 96 -9.69 -11.76 6.54
N ASP A 97 -10.56 -12.63 7.03
CA ASP A 97 -10.42 -13.21 8.37
C ASP A 97 -9.35 -14.30 8.30
N PHE A 98 -8.23 -14.10 9.00
CA PHE A 98 -7.07 -14.99 8.93
C PHE A 98 -7.30 -16.34 9.62
N GLU A 99 -8.23 -16.43 10.58
CA GLU A 99 -8.58 -17.67 11.27
C GLU A 99 -9.46 -18.54 10.37
N THR A 100 -10.53 -17.94 9.84
CA THR A 100 -11.49 -18.66 8.98
C THR A 100 -11.01 -18.77 7.53
N ARG A 101 -10.05 -17.92 7.13
CA ARG A 101 -9.54 -17.75 5.77
C ARG A 101 -10.66 -17.46 4.78
N THR A 102 -11.61 -16.62 5.19
CA THR A 102 -12.72 -16.18 4.35
C THR A 102 -12.74 -14.67 4.21
N ILE A 103 -13.24 -14.19 3.06
CA ILE A 103 -13.46 -12.76 2.82
C ILE A 103 -14.55 -12.28 3.77
N LYS A 104 -14.33 -11.17 4.47
CA LYS A 104 -15.31 -10.56 5.36
C LYS A 104 -16.53 -10.09 4.58
N GLN A 105 -17.72 -10.19 5.18
CA GLN A 105 -18.97 -9.73 4.54
C GLN A 105 -19.00 -8.21 4.35
N GLN A 106 -18.50 -7.47 5.35
CA GLN A 106 -18.34 -6.04 5.30
C GLN A 106 -16.87 -5.72 5.04
N LEU A 107 -16.60 -5.16 3.86
CA LEU A 107 -15.26 -4.75 3.47
C LEU A 107 -14.89 -3.42 4.12
N THR A 108 -13.61 -3.29 4.47
CA THR A 108 -12.99 -2.09 5.01
C THR A 108 -12.24 -1.38 3.90
N GLN A 109 -12.52 -0.09 3.72
CA GLN A 109 -11.78 0.75 2.79
C GLN A 109 -10.50 1.27 3.44
N LEU A 110 -9.40 1.21 2.68
CA LEU A 110 -8.13 1.81 3.04
C LEU A 110 -7.98 3.18 2.36
N ASN A 111 -7.42 4.15 3.09
CA ASN A 111 -6.96 5.42 2.55
C ASN A 111 -5.45 5.34 2.36
N ILE A 112 -5.00 5.25 1.11
CA ILE A 112 -3.59 5.05 0.78
C ILE A 112 -3.03 6.32 0.13
N ILE A 113 -1.94 6.84 0.66
CA ILE A 113 -1.25 8.04 0.17
C ILE A 113 0.21 7.68 -0.09
N ARG A 114 0.65 7.75 -1.34
CA ARG A 114 2.07 7.52 -1.68
C ARG A 114 2.86 8.81 -1.58
N ILE A 115 3.94 8.80 -0.80
CA ILE A 115 4.93 9.87 -0.72
C ILE A 115 6.25 9.36 -1.32
N GLY A 116 6.56 9.82 -2.52
CA GLY A 116 7.70 9.38 -3.30
C GLY A 116 8.59 10.54 -3.77
N THR A 117 9.52 10.20 -4.64
CA THR A 117 10.34 11.14 -5.40
C THR A 117 10.11 10.88 -6.88
N SER A 118 10.09 11.93 -7.69
CA SER A 118 9.89 11.83 -9.14
C SER A 118 10.78 12.83 -9.87
N GLY A 119 11.05 12.55 -11.15
CA GLY A 119 11.54 13.56 -12.08
C GLY A 119 10.38 14.37 -12.67
N SER A 120 10.66 15.58 -13.14
CA SER A 120 9.72 16.38 -13.95
C SER A 120 10.23 16.46 -15.39
N LEU A 121 9.31 16.35 -16.35
CA LEU A 121 9.56 16.65 -17.77
C LEU A 121 9.09 18.07 -18.15
N GLN A 122 8.44 18.78 -17.23
CA GLN A 122 7.97 20.14 -17.42
C GLN A 122 9.00 21.12 -16.87
N ALA A 123 9.49 22.02 -17.73
CA ALA A 123 10.60 22.92 -17.42
C ALA A 123 10.27 23.99 -16.37
N ASP A 124 8.98 24.29 -16.17
CA ASP A 124 8.46 25.25 -15.21
C ASP A 124 8.27 24.66 -13.81
N ILE A 125 8.35 23.33 -13.65
CA ILE A 125 8.34 22.69 -12.33
C ILE A 125 9.77 22.71 -11.76
N PRO A 126 10.03 23.46 -10.67
CA PRO A 126 11.36 23.53 -10.09
C PRO A 126 11.76 22.23 -9.38
N VAL A 127 13.08 22.03 -9.24
CA VAL A 127 13.63 20.97 -8.36
C VAL A 127 13.14 21.21 -6.93
N GLU A 128 12.86 20.12 -6.20
CA GLU A 128 12.24 20.14 -4.86
C GLU A 128 10.79 20.67 -4.82
N GLY A 129 10.18 20.90 -5.99
CA GLY A 129 8.75 21.19 -6.09
C GLY A 129 7.89 20.00 -5.65
N PHE A 130 6.78 20.29 -4.97
CA PHE A 130 5.75 19.29 -4.66
C PHE A 130 4.80 19.12 -5.83
N VAL A 131 4.52 17.87 -6.20
CA VAL A 131 3.54 17.52 -7.22
C VAL A 131 2.54 16.55 -6.61
N ALA A 132 1.25 16.85 -6.78
CA ALA A 132 0.15 15.95 -6.46
C ALA A 132 -0.44 15.44 -7.76
N SER A 133 -0.36 14.14 -7.99
CA SER A 133 -0.87 13.50 -9.20
C SER A 133 -2.40 13.58 -9.26
N THR A 134 -2.93 14.01 -10.40
CA THR A 134 -4.37 13.90 -10.71
C THR A 134 -4.68 12.67 -11.56
N HIS A 135 -3.69 12.20 -12.33
CA HIS A 135 -3.79 11.06 -13.24
C HIS A 135 -2.53 10.18 -13.12
N GLY A 136 -2.64 8.92 -13.53
CA GLY A 136 -1.52 7.98 -13.63
C GLY A 136 -1.51 7.30 -14.99
N LEU A 137 -0.35 7.30 -15.66
CA LEU A 137 -0.13 6.57 -16.90
C LEU A 137 0.82 5.41 -16.61
N GLY A 138 0.30 4.18 -16.66
CA GLY A 138 1.10 2.96 -16.51
C GLY A 138 1.83 2.64 -17.81
N LEU A 139 3.17 2.76 -17.81
CA LEU A 139 4.03 2.35 -18.92
C LEU A 139 4.67 0.97 -18.68
N ASP A 140 4.42 0.39 -17.53
CA ASP A 140 4.80 -0.97 -17.16
C ASP A 140 3.71 -1.99 -17.54
N ASN A 141 3.98 -3.27 -17.26
CA ASN A 141 3.11 -4.37 -17.66
C ASN A 141 2.22 -4.92 -16.53
N LEU A 142 2.31 -4.40 -15.29
CA LEU A 142 1.63 -5.02 -14.15
C LEU A 142 0.11 -5.06 -14.36
N LEU A 143 -0.47 -3.94 -14.81
CA LEU A 143 -1.91 -3.82 -14.95
C LEU A 143 -2.52 -4.74 -16.01
N ASN A 144 -1.71 -5.32 -16.91
CA ASN A 144 -2.18 -6.35 -17.86
C ASN A 144 -2.61 -7.66 -17.19
N PHE A 145 -2.20 -7.89 -15.94
CA PHE A 145 -2.62 -9.05 -15.15
C PHE A 145 -3.94 -8.80 -14.40
N TYR A 146 -4.47 -7.58 -14.45
CA TYR A 146 -5.71 -7.17 -13.79
C TYR A 146 -6.81 -6.89 -14.82
N ARG A 147 -8.07 -7.09 -14.40
CA ARG A 147 -9.22 -6.66 -15.20
C ARG A 147 -9.39 -5.16 -15.06
N LEU A 148 -8.88 -4.41 -16.03
CA LEU A 148 -9.04 -2.97 -16.09
C LEU A 148 -10.44 -2.61 -16.59
N GLN A 149 -11.10 -1.71 -15.87
CA GLN A 149 -12.28 -0.99 -16.34
C GLN A 149 -11.87 0.46 -16.51
N GLN A 150 -11.74 0.88 -17.77
CA GLN A 150 -11.45 2.27 -18.15
C GLN A 150 -12.68 3.13 -17.82
N SER A 151 -12.46 4.29 -17.23
CA SER A 151 -13.47 5.33 -17.09
C SER A 151 -13.86 5.92 -18.45
N ASP A 152 -14.98 6.66 -18.50
CA ASP A 152 -15.44 7.33 -19.71
C ASP A 152 -14.38 8.33 -20.24
N GLU A 153 -13.69 9.01 -19.33
CA GLU A 153 -12.61 9.95 -19.65
C GLU A 153 -11.40 9.23 -20.26
N GLU A 154 -10.95 8.13 -19.66
CA GLU A 154 -9.83 7.36 -20.21
C GLU A 154 -10.17 6.71 -21.55
N ASN A 155 -11.41 6.23 -21.73
CA ASN A 155 -11.89 5.72 -23.02
C ASN A 155 -11.89 6.79 -24.11
N ALA A 156 -12.18 8.05 -23.77
CA ALA A 156 -12.12 9.16 -24.72
C ALA A 156 -10.68 9.46 -25.16
N ILE A 157 -9.70 9.32 -24.26
CA ILE A 157 -8.27 9.50 -24.58
C ILE A 157 -7.80 8.43 -25.57
N LEU A 158 -8.27 7.19 -25.46
CA LEU A 158 -7.87 6.07 -26.33
C LEU A 158 -8.40 6.15 -27.78
N GLN A 159 -9.38 7.02 -28.06
CA GLN A 159 -9.99 7.16 -29.39
C GLN A 159 -9.28 8.15 -30.31
N HIS A 160 -8.23 8.81 -29.80
CA HIS A 160 -7.42 9.80 -30.51
C HIS A 160 -5.97 9.32 -30.69
#